data_AF-A0A821KS84-F1
#
_entry.id   AF-A0A821KS84-F1
#
_cell.length_a   1.000
_cell.length_b   1.000
_cell.length_c   1.000
_cell.angle_alpha   90.00
_cell.angle_beta   90.00
_cell.angle_gamma   90.00
#
_symmetry.space_group_name_H-M   'P 1'
#
loop_
_entity.id
_entity.type
_entity.pdbx_description
1 polymer ?
#
loop_
_entity_poly.entity_id
_entity_poly.type
_entity_poly.pdbx_seq_one_letter_code
_entity_poly.pdbx_strand_id
1 'polypeptide(L)'
;MIAIIQHLYPLYTLEIQPTNTHLELNTHAQQAIDRLPFIYDAKTYKDFLDVWGTHVILETTVGGMHEKQILVKDCILQSNYFTDGLSETELELRLKTDILSPTSVNDNYYENRRRIIVDHRIGGDPSVNNTDQWKQSLDDKPALLKINKYISWPDLINNSTIKANLQIAITYRIKSAADVRTDEIDQVEQQKLAELFVQRSAQGVIGHGSRGPVPPYWEIIKEFILQNEQRCPEGLPLAESKEKCNSGAYITSWNTVEITEPLRYERNVHTGMFRSIRILNVLELGPSLVAHYYQQAGQI
;
A
#
# COMPACT_ATOMS: atom_id res chain seq x y z
N MET A 1 1.83 4.31 -4.72
CA MET A 1 1.10 3.05 -4.96
C MET A 1 1.81 1.95 -4.22
N ILE A 2 1.11 1.13 -3.43
CA ILE A 2 1.66 -0.07 -2.80
C ILE A 2 1.08 -1.28 -3.53
N ALA A 3 1.94 -2.16 -4.03
CA ALA A 3 1.56 -3.45 -4.58
C ALA A 3 2.01 -4.55 -3.63
N ILE A 4 1.08 -5.43 -3.25
CA ILE A 4 1.38 -6.65 -2.51
C ILE A 4 1.30 -7.80 -3.50
N ILE A 5 2.42 -8.49 -3.68
CA ILE A 5 2.52 -9.64 -4.58
C ILE A 5 2.81 -10.85 -3.70
N GLN A 6 1.98 -11.88 -3.83
CA GLN A 6 2.13 -13.14 -3.12
C GLN A 6 2.20 -14.26 -4.14
N HIS A 7 3.22 -15.09 -4.04
CA HIS A 7 3.35 -16.28 -4.85
C HIS A 7 3.45 -17.53 -3.97
N LEU A 8 2.49 -18.43 -4.14
CA LEU A 8 2.35 -19.65 -3.38
C LEU A 8 3.08 -20.80 -4.09
N TYR A 9 3.83 -21.56 -3.31
CA TYR A 9 4.47 -22.82 -3.70
C TYR A 9 3.82 -23.95 -2.89
N PRO A 10 2.62 -24.41 -3.28
CA PRO A 10 1.93 -25.48 -2.58
C PRO A 10 2.66 -26.80 -2.80
N LEU A 11 2.86 -27.57 -1.73
CA LEU A 11 3.41 -28.93 -1.78
C LEU A 11 2.29 -29.97 -1.68
N TYR A 12 1.46 -29.84 -0.64
CA TYR A 12 0.36 -30.76 -0.39
C TYR A 12 -0.72 -30.09 0.47
N THR A 13 -1.88 -30.74 0.54
CA THR A 13 -2.95 -30.38 1.49
C THR A 13 -2.91 -31.37 2.64
N LEU A 14 -2.85 -30.84 3.86
CA LEU A 14 -3.03 -31.62 5.07
C LEU A 14 -4.50 -31.56 5.47
N GLU A 15 -5.12 -32.72 5.60
CA GLU A 15 -6.51 -32.86 6.03
C GLU A 15 -6.60 -33.85 7.19
N ILE A 16 -7.21 -33.42 8.29
CA ILE A 16 -7.50 -34.26 9.43
C ILE A 16 -8.88 -34.87 9.23
N GLN A 17 -8.91 -36.17 8.95
CA GLN A 17 -10.15 -36.93 8.85
C GLN A 17 -10.63 -37.30 10.27
N PRO A 18 -11.76 -36.75 10.75
CA PRO A 18 -12.29 -37.16 12.04
C PRO A 18 -12.78 -38.61 11.96
N THR A 19 -12.05 -39.53 12.56
CA THR A 19 -12.52 -40.92 12.73
C THR A 19 -13.69 -40.93 13.71
N ASN A 20 -14.86 -41.41 13.29
CA ASN A 20 -16.05 -41.60 14.14
C ASN A 20 -16.54 -40.32 14.83
N THR A 21 -16.80 -39.26 14.05
CA THR A 21 -17.45 -37.99 14.51
C THR A 21 -16.72 -37.18 15.58
N HIS A 22 -15.55 -37.63 16.07
CA HIS A 22 -14.78 -36.93 17.09
C HIS A 22 -13.31 -36.80 16.68
N LEU A 23 -12.74 -35.61 16.88
CA LEU A 23 -11.32 -35.35 16.71
C LEU A 23 -10.61 -35.82 17.98
N GLU A 24 -9.64 -36.74 17.87
CA GLU A 24 -8.83 -37.14 19.02
C GLU A 24 -7.87 -36.01 19.40
N LEU A 25 -8.06 -35.47 20.60
CA LEU A 25 -7.18 -34.45 21.16
C LEU A 25 -5.91 -35.09 21.73
N ASN A 26 -4.77 -34.44 21.55
CA ASN A 26 -3.56 -34.87 22.25
C ASN A 26 -3.73 -34.71 23.77
N THR A 27 -2.92 -35.45 24.54
CA THR A 27 -3.03 -35.48 26.01
C THR A 27 -2.91 -34.11 26.65
N HIS A 28 -2.09 -33.22 26.11
CA HIS A 28 -1.90 -31.87 26.65
C HIS A 28 -3.11 -30.96 26.41
N ALA A 29 -3.69 -31.02 25.23
CA ALA A 29 -4.90 -30.29 24.88
C ALA A 29 -6.08 -30.76 25.75
N GLN A 30 -6.23 -32.08 25.91
CA GLN A 30 -7.26 -32.65 26.77
C GLN A 30 -7.10 -32.19 28.23
N GLN A 31 -5.88 -32.28 28.79
CA GLN A 31 -5.60 -31.81 30.15
C GLN A 31 -5.84 -30.31 30.33
N ALA A 32 -5.56 -29.49 29.31
CA ALA A 32 -5.81 -28.06 29.36
C ALA A 32 -7.32 -27.76 29.42
N ILE A 33 -8.12 -28.47 28.63
CA ILE A 33 -9.59 -28.39 28.65
C ILE A 33 -10.14 -28.82 30.01
N ASP A 34 -9.66 -29.96 30.52
CA ASP A 34 -10.13 -30.53 31.80
C ASP A 34 -9.83 -29.61 33.00
N ARG A 35 -8.89 -28.67 32.84
CA ARG A 35 -8.53 -27.66 33.86
C ARG A 35 -9.29 -26.36 33.72
N LEU A 36 -10.11 -26.17 32.68
CA LEU A 36 -10.92 -24.96 32.54
C LEU A 36 -12.00 -24.91 33.63
N PRO A 37 -12.15 -23.77 34.34
CA PRO A 37 -13.13 -23.68 35.42
C PRO A 37 -14.56 -23.62 34.88
N PHE A 38 -15.48 -24.31 35.56
CA PHE A 38 -16.92 -24.26 35.23
C PHE A 38 -17.51 -22.85 35.40
N ILE A 39 -17.03 -22.10 36.40
CA ILE A 39 -17.35 -20.69 36.57
C ILE A 39 -16.45 -19.90 35.63
N TYR A 40 -17.04 -19.03 34.81
CA TYR A 40 -16.28 -18.23 33.85
C TYR A 40 -15.23 -17.37 34.56
N ASP A 41 -13.96 -17.63 34.26
CA ASP A 41 -12.82 -16.80 34.63
C ASP A 41 -12.12 -16.28 33.38
N ALA A 42 -12.29 -14.99 33.09
CA ALA A 42 -11.80 -14.39 31.86
C ALA A 42 -10.28 -14.58 31.68
N LYS A 43 -9.50 -14.58 32.77
CA LYS A 43 -8.05 -14.75 32.71
C LYS A 43 -7.66 -16.16 32.27
N THR A 44 -8.16 -17.19 32.94
CA THR A 44 -7.83 -18.58 32.60
C THR A 44 -8.24 -18.96 31.18
N TYR A 45 -9.42 -18.51 30.75
CA TYR A 45 -9.87 -18.74 29.38
C TYR A 45 -9.05 -17.96 28.35
N LYS A 46 -8.62 -16.73 28.66
CA LYS A 46 -7.68 -15.99 27.81
C LYS A 46 -6.35 -16.72 27.70
N ASP A 47 -5.77 -17.17 28.82
CA ASP A 47 -4.50 -17.89 28.86
C ASP A 47 -4.58 -19.20 28.03
N PHE A 48 -5.72 -19.91 28.08
CA PHE A 48 -5.97 -21.05 27.20
C PHE A 48 -5.94 -20.66 25.72
N LEU A 49 -6.65 -19.59 25.33
CA LEU A 49 -6.70 -19.13 23.93
C LEU A 49 -5.37 -18.53 23.45
N ASP A 50 -4.54 -18.01 24.35
CA ASP A 50 -3.19 -17.53 24.01
C ASP A 50 -2.25 -18.68 23.64
N VAL A 51 -2.44 -19.86 24.24
CA VAL A 51 -1.62 -21.05 23.95
C VAL A 51 -2.17 -21.85 22.77
N TRP A 52 -3.49 -22.06 22.72
CA TRP A 52 -4.13 -23.01 21.80
C TRP A 52 -4.86 -22.36 20.63
N GLY A 53 -4.91 -21.02 20.58
CA GLY A 53 -5.68 -20.28 19.59
C GLY A 53 -7.19 -20.41 19.79
N THR A 54 -7.95 -19.88 18.83
CA THR A 54 -9.42 -19.89 18.86
C THR A 54 -10.04 -21.07 18.12
N HIS A 55 -9.31 -21.64 17.17
CA HIS A 55 -9.78 -22.69 16.28
C HIS A 55 -8.68 -23.72 16.07
N VAL A 56 -9.10 -24.96 15.78
CA VAL A 56 -8.24 -26.04 15.33
C VAL A 56 -8.37 -26.17 13.82
N ILE A 57 -7.22 -26.20 13.13
CA ILE A 57 -7.16 -26.35 11.68
C ILE A 57 -7.47 -27.81 11.34
N LEU A 58 -8.48 -28.01 10.48
CA LEU A 58 -8.85 -29.33 9.96
C LEU A 58 -8.29 -29.59 8.57
N GLU A 59 -8.16 -28.54 7.77
CA GLU A 59 -7.63 -28.63 6.41
C GLU A 59 -6.78 -27.40 6.11
N THR A 60 -5.59 -27.60 5.58
CA THR A 60 -4.66 -26.52 5.25
C THR A 60 -3.76 -26.88 4.08
N THR A 61 -3.44 -25.88 3.26
CA THR A 61 -2.41 -25.98 2.23
C THR A 61 -1.04 -25.73 2.85
N VAL A 62 -0.14 -26.69 2.64
CA VAL A 62 1.22 -26.71 3.19
C VAL A 62 2.24 -26.50 2.07
N GLY A 63 3.24 -25.66 2.31
CA GLY A 63 4.31 -25.38 1.34
C GLY A 63 5.09 -24.12 1.69
N GLY A 64 5.41 -23.31 0.67
CA GLY A 64 6.06 -22.01 0.83
C GLY A 64 5.27 -20.84 0.25
N MET A 65 5.52 -19.63 0.75
CA MET A 65 5.02 -18.41 0.11
C MET A 65 6.13 -17.39 0.02
N HIS A 66 6.28 -16.76 -1.15
CA HIS A 66 7.10 -15.57 -1.33
C HIS A 66 6.16 -14.37 -1.42
N GLU A 67 6.25 -13.46 -0.44
CA GLU A 67 5.55 -12.19 -0.44
C GLU A 67 6.55 -11.05 -0.68
N LYS A 68 6.22 -10.17 -1.63
CA LYS A 68 6.90 -8.89 -1.79
C LYS A 68 5.88 -7.76 -1.70
N GLN A 69 6.23 -6.73 -0.95
CA GLN A 69 5.50 -5.46 -0.98
C GLN A 69 6.39 -4.41 -1.64
N ILE A 70 5.88 -3.84 -2.72
CA ILE A 70 6.59 -2.89 -3.57
C ILE A 70 5.87 -1.55 -3.48
N LEU A 71 6.59 -0.53 -3.03
CA LEU A 71 6.15 0.85 -3.10
C LEU A 71 6.66 1.48 -4.40
N VAL A 72 5.75 2.05 -5.17
CA VAL A 72 6.05 2.83 -6.37
C VAL A 72 5.62 4.27 -6.15
N LYS A 73 6.44 5.23 -6.58
CA LYS A 73 6.12 6.67 -6.48
C LYS A 73 4.79 6.98 -7.20
N ASP A 74 3.91 7.75 -6.58
CA ASP A 74 2.57 8.04 -7.12
C ASP A 74 2.60 8.79 -8.45
N CYS A 75 3.63 9.61 -8.68
CA CYS A 75 3.80 10.34 -9.94
C CYS A 75 4.13 9.45 -11.13
N ILE A 76 4.41 8.14 -10.92
CA ILE A 76 4.79 7.25 -12.00
C ILE A 76 3.69 7.18 -13.06
N LEU A 77 2.41 7.12 -12.64
CA LEU A 77 1.26 6.98 -13.54
C LEU A 77 0.80 8.30 -14.18
N GLN A 78 1.37 9.43 -13.77
CA GLN A 78 0.91 10.77 -14.19
C GLN A 78 1.51 11.24 -15.51
N SER A 79 2.49 10.52 -16.07
CA SER A 79 3.06 10.87 -17.37
C SER A 79 3.75 9.67 -18.01
N ASN A 80 3.64 9.55 -19.33
CA ASN A 80 4.43 8.60 -20.12
C ASN A 80 5.95 8.81 -19.95
N TYR A 81 6.40 10.02 -19.62
CA TYR A 81 7.81 10.28 -19.28
C TYR A 81 8.22 9.67 -17.92
N PHE A 82 7.25 9.48 -17.02
CA PHE A 82 7.41 8.87 -15.69
C PHE A 82 7.09 7.37 -15.65
N THR A 83 6.51 6.80 -16.71
CA THR A 83 6.39 5.35 -16.91
C THR A 83 7.36 4.75 -17.94
N ASP A 84 8.21 5.56 -18.59
CA ASP A 84 9.00 5.16 -19.78
C ASP A 84 8.13 4.66 -20.94
N GLY A 85 6.91 5.19 -21.04
CA GLY A 85 5.92 4.78 -22.03
C GLY A 85 5.15 3.51 -21.66
N LEU A 86 5.38 2.91 -20.49
CA LEU A 86 4.56 1.80 -20.01
C LEU A 86 3.13 2.29 -19.69
N SER A 87 2.14 1.53 -20.16
CA SER A 87 0.76 1.64 -19.72
C SER A 87 0.60 1.14 -18.27
N GLU A 88 -0.51 1.54 -17.62
CA GLU A 88 -0.86 1.03 -16.28
C GLU A 88 -0.94 -0.49 -16.25
N THR A 89 -1.52 -1.11 -17.30
CA THR A 89 -1.60 -2.57 -17.44
C THR A 89 -0.24 -3.25 -17.58
N GLU A 90 0.72 -2.62 -18.26
CA GLU A 90 2.09 -3.14 -18.37
C GLU A 90 2.84 -3.00 -17.05
N LEU A 91 2.66 -1.89 -16.32
CA LEU A 91 3.22 -1.70 -14.99
C LEU A 91 2.67 -2.74 -14.00
N GLU A 92 1.37 -3.02 -14.02
CA GLU A 92 0.77 -4.08 -13.21
C GLU A 92 1.36 -5.46 -13.54
N LEU A 93 1.48 -5.78 -14.83
CA LEU A 93 2.07 -7.05 -15.27
C LEU A 93 3.53 -7.15 -14.81
N ARG A 94 4.27 -6.03 -14.84
CA ARG A 94 5.64 -5.95 -14.34
C ARG A 94 5.74 -6.17 -12.84
N LEU A 95 4.84 -5.57 -12.06
CA LEU A 95 4.73 -5.80 -10.62
C LEU A 95 4.42 -7.28 -10.35
N LYS A 96 3.43 -7.87 -11.01
CA LYS A 96 3.04 -9.28 -10.85
C LYS A 96 4.19 -10.26 -11.14
N THR A 97 5.03 -9.95 -12.12
CA THR A 97 6.13 -10.82 -12.54
C THR A 97 7.42 -10.63 -11.72
N ASP A 98 7.47 -9.64 -10.84
CA ASP A 98 8.70 -9.31 -10.09
C ASP A 98 9.17 -10.40 -9.10
N ILE A 99 8.24 -11.21 -8.59
CA ILE A 99 8.58 -12.38 -7.77
C ILE A 99 9.15 -13.52 -8.63
N LEU A 100 8.64 -13.67 -9.85
CA LEU A 100 8.92 -14.81 -10.72
C LEU A 100 10.17 -14.62 -11.58
N SER A 101 10.50 -13.39 -11.94
CA SER A 101 11.62 -13.07 -12.82
C SER A 101 12.20 -11.70 -12.49
N PRO A 102 12.92 -11.57 -11.35
CA PRO A 102 13.60 -10.34 -10.97
C PRO A 102 14.66 -9.90 -12.00
N THR A 103 15.03 -10.79 -12.93
CA THR A 103 16.07 -10.59 -13.96
C THR A 103 15.54 -10.28 -15.36
N SER A 104 14.22 -10.12 -15.54
CA SER A 104 13.70 -9.85 -16.88
C SER A 104 13.99 -8.40 -17.30
N VAL A 105 15.12 -8.21 -18.00
CA VAL A 105 15.58 -7.00 -18.70
C VAL A 105 16.12 -5.91 -17.77
N ASN A 106 17.31 -5.37 -18.10
CA ASN A 106 17.97 -4.19 -17.53
C ASN A 106 17.07 -2.94 -17.59
N ASP A 107 16.01 -2.95 -16.82
CA ASP A 107 15.01 -1.92 -16.73
C ASP A 107 15.36 -1.05 -15.52
N ASN A 108 16.53 -0.43 -15.61
CA ASN A 108 17.02 0.55 -14.64
C ASN A 108 15.94 1.60 -14.34
N TYR A 109 15.02 1.82 -15.29
CA TYR A 109 13.92 2.74 -15.13
C TYR A 109 12.96 2.31 -14.02
N TYR A 110 12.43 1.09 -14.10
CA TYR A 110 11.52 0.50 -13.10
C TYR A 110 12.23 0.29 -11.76
N GLU A 111 13.47 -0.22 -11.77
CA GLU A 111 14.22 -0.49 -10.54
C GLU A 111 14.52 0.75 -9.70
N ASN A 112 14.83 1.88 -10.35
CA ASN A 112 15.11 3.14 -9.63
C ASN A 112 13.85 3.81 -9.05
N ARG A 113 12.65 3.39 -9.47
CA ARG A 113 11.38 4.04 -9.11
C ARG A 113 10.52 3.22 -8.17
N ARG A 114 10.87 1.95 -8.00
CA ARG A 114 10.28 1.06 -7.01
C ARG A 114 11.15 0.99 -5.77
N ARG A 115 10.52 0.76 -4.63
CA ARG A 115 11.18 0.42 -3.37
C ARG A 115 10.55 -0.85 -2.83
N ILE A 116 11.34 -1.89 -2.68
CA ILE A 116 10.91 -3.09 -1.96
C ILE A 116 10.91 -2.75 -0.48
N ILE A 117 9.74 -2.76 0.14
CA ILE A 117 9.57 -2.45 1.57
C ILE A 117 9.44 -3.72 2.41
N VAL A 118 8.96 -4.80 1.79
CA VAL A 118 8.88 -6.13 2.39
C VAL A 118 9.30 -7.15 1.34
N ASP A 119 10.19 -8.06 1.72
CA ASP A 119 10.53 -9.26 0.96
C ASP A 119 10.57 -10.43 1.95
N HIS A 120 9.44 -11.11 2.09
CA HIS A 120 9.23 -12.15 3.08
C HIS A 120 9.08 -13.50 2.39
N ARG A 121 9.71 -14.50 3.00
CA ARG A 121 9.57 -15.90 2.62
C ARG A 121 8.99 -16.65 3.81
N ILE A 122 7.87 -17.32 3.59
CA ILE A 122 7.19 -18.15 4.57
C ILE A 122 7.45 -19.60 4.20
N GLY A 123 7.91 -20.40 5.17
CA GLY A 123 8.42 -21.75 4.91
C GLY A 123 9.83 -21.72 4.30
N GLY A 124 10.42 -22.90 4.18
CA GLY A 124 11.79 -23.10 3.73
C GLY A 124 12.83 -22.68 4.76
N ASP A 125 14.09 -22.75 4.36
CA ASP A 125 15.21 -22.32 5.17
C ASP A 125 15.38 -20.79 5.09
N PRO A 126 15.21 -20.07 6.21
CA PRO A 126 15.32 -18.61 6.21
C PRO A 126 16.76 -18.10 6.00
N SER A 127 17.77 -18.98 6.14
CA SER A 127 19.18 -18.60 5.90
C SER A 127 19.56 -18.56 4.42
N VAL A 128 18.72 -19.11 3.55
CA VAL A 128 18.99 -19.24 2.12
C VAL A 128 18.49 -18.01 1.36
N ASN A 129 19.41 -17.20 0.86
CA ASN A 129 19.10 -15.99 0.11
C ASN A 129 18.69 -16.26 -1.36
N ASN A 130 19.17 -17.36 -1.95
CA ASN A 130 18.82 -17.73 -3.32
C ASN A 130 17.41 -18.32 -3.40
N THR A 131 16.56 -17.78 -4.28
CA THR A 131 15.15 -18.20 -4.41
C THR A 131 14.98 -19.66 -4.78
N ASP A 132 15.81 -20.21 -5.68
CA ASP A 132 15.65 -21.59 -6.15
C ASP A 132 16.14 -22.60 -5.09
N GLN A 133 17.22 -22.27 -4.38
CA GLN A 133 17.65 -23.06 -3.22
C GLN A 133 16.63 -22.98 -2.08
N TRP A 134 16.01 -21.81 -1.86
CA TRP A 134 14.94 -21.67 -0.88
C TRP A 134 13.72 -22.54 -1.25
N LYS A 135 13.30 -22.55 -2.53
CA LYS A 135 12.22 -23.44 -3.00
C LYS A 135 12.53 -24.91 -2.73
N GLN A 136 13.76 -25.35 -2.96
CA GLN A 136 14.19 -26.73 -2.69
C GLN A 136 14.10 -27.08 -1.20
N SER A 137 14.33 -26.12 -0.31
CA SER A 137 14.22 -26.34 1.13
C SER A 137 12.78 -26.43 1.66
N LEU A 138 11.78 -26.18 0.82
CA LEU A 138 10.37 -26.25 1.22
C LEU A 138 9.94 -27.67 1.57
N ASP A 139 10.52 -28.68 0.94
CA ASP A 139 10.19 -30.08 1.20
C ASP A 139 10.51 -30.48 2.66
N ASP A 140 11.64 -29.97 3.19
CA ASP A 140 12.08 -30.26 4.56
C ASP A 140 11.47 -29.33 5.61
N LYS A 141 11.18 -28.08 5.24
CA LYS A 141 10.77 -27.02 6.16
C LYS A 141 9.49 -26.30 5.68
N PRO A 142 8.39 -27.00 5.38
CA PRO A 142 7.21 -26.31 4.88
C PRO A 142 6.51 -25.51 5.97
N ALA A 143 5.69 -24.56 5.55
CA ALA A 143 4.81 -23.78 6.41
C ALA A 143 3.34 -23.98 6.03
N LEU A 144 2.46 -23.63 6.98
CA LEU A 144 1.02 -23.56 6.73
C LEU A 144 0.72 -22.24 5.99
N LEU A 145 0.18 -22.34 4.77
CA LEU A 145 -0.03 -21.18 3.91
C LEU A 145 -1.47 -20.67 3.95
N LYS A 146 -2.42 -21.60 3.88
CA LYS A 146 -3.84 -21.28 3.79
C LYS A 146 -4.66 -22.28 4.57
N ILE A 147 -5.45 -21.77 5.51
CA ILE A 147 -6.43 -22.56 6.24
C ILE A 147 -7.68 -22.69 5.35
N ASN A 148 -8.00 -23.92 4.94
CA ASN A 148 -9.17 -24.22 4.11
C ASN A 148 -10.39 -24.58 4.97
N LYS A 149 -10.15 -25.28 6.08
CA LYS A 149 -11.20 -25.72 7.01
C LYS A 149 -10.69 -25.68 8.44
N TYR A 150 -11.55 -25.25 9.35
CA TYR A 150 -11.25 -25.19 10.77
C TYR A 150 -12.51 -25.48 11.60
N ILE A 151 -12.31 -25.83 12.86
CA ILE A 151 -13.36 -26.04 13.85
C ILE A 151 -13.06 -25.22 15.10
N SER A 152 -14.08 -24.66 15.74
CA SER A 152 -13.90 -23.88 16.96
C SER A 152 -13.70 -24.82 18.16
N TRP A 153 -12.86 -24.43 19.12
CA TRP A 153 -12.67 -25.20 20.35
C TRP A 153 -13.98 -25.62 21.05
N PRO A 154 -14.99 -24.75 21.22
CA PRO A 154 -16.31 -25.11 21.75
C PRO A 154 -16.97 -26.34 21.11
N ASP A 155 -16.72 -26.59 19.83
CA ASP A 155 -17.34 -27.71 19.09
C ASP A 155 -16.59 -29.03 19.28
N LEU A 156 -15.41 -28.98 19.89
CA LEU A 156 -14.64 -30.14 20.33
C LEU A 156 -14.93 -30.52 21.79
N ILE A 157 -15.66 -29.70 22.54
CA ILE A 157 -15.91 -29.89 23.98
C ILE A 157 -17.29 -30.48 24.22
N ASN A 158 -17.35 -31.62 24.92
CA ASN A 158 -18.61 -32.26 25.31
C ASN A 158 -19.30 -31.56 26.50
N ASN A 159 -18.54 -30.91 27.37
CA ASN A 159 -19.08 -30.19 28.53
C ASN A 159 -19.76 -28.87 28.11
N SER A 160 -21.08 -28.77 28.30
CA SER A 160 -21.88 -27.63 27.87
C SER A 160 -21.51 -26.31 28.56
N THR A 161 -21.12 -26.34 29.83
CA THR A 161 -20.71 -25.14 30.58
C THR A 161 -19.38 -24.61 30.07
N ILE A 162 -18.37 -25.47 29.93
CA ILE A 162 -17.06 -25.08 29.40
C ILE A 162 -17.20 -24.60 27.95
N LYS A 163 -18.05 -25.26 27.16
CA LYS A 163 -18.39 -24.86 25.78
C LYS A 163 -18.91 -23.42 25.71
N ALA A 164 -19.91 -23.07 26.53
CA ALA A 164 -20.48 -21.72 26.57
C ALA A 164 -19.44 -20.67 27.00
N ASN A 165 -18.63 -20.98 28.02
CA ASN A 165 -17.58 -20.09 28.49
C ASN A 165 -16.49 -19.84 27.43
N LEU A 166 -16.08 -20.89 26.68
CA LEU A 166 -15.14 -20.75 25.56
C LEU A 166 -15.74 -19.87 24.44
N GLN A 167 -17.03 -20.01 24.13
CA GLN A 167 -17.69 -19.17 23.13
C GLN A 167 -17.65 -17.69 23.51
N ILE A 168 -17.88 -17.37 24.80
CA ILE A 168 -17.77 -15.99 25.32
C ILE A 168 -16.33 -15.48 25.15
N ALA A 169 -15.33 -16.26 25.60
CA ALA A 169 -13.94 -15.87 25.54
C ALA A 169 -13.43 -15.66 24.10
N ILE A 170 -13.81 -16.56 23.18
CA ILE A 170 -13.46 -16.46 21.75
C ILE A 170 -14.10 -15.23 21.12
N THR A 171 -15.39 -14.99 21.40
CA THR A 171 -16.10 -13.81 20.89
C THR A 171 -15.42 -12.52 21.35
N TYR A 172 -15.06 -12.45 22.65
CA TYR A 172 -14.35 -11.31 23.20
C TYR A 172 -12.97 -11.12 22.53
N ARG A 173 -12.20 -12.19 22.34
CA ARG A 173 -10.88 -12.13 21.67
C ARG A 173 -10.99 -11.65 20.23
N ILE A 174 -11.94 -12.17 19.46
CA ILE A 174 -12.15 -11.76 18.06
C ILE A 174 -12.55 -10.29 17.99
N LYS A 175 -13.47 -9.85 18.87
CA LYS A 175 -13.88 -8.45 18.93
C LYS A 175 -12.71 -7.54 19.30
N SER A 176 -11.97 -7.85 20.35
CA SER A 176 -10.81 -7.06 20.77
C SER A 176 -9.74 -6.96 19.67
N ALA A 177 -9.50 -8.03 18.92
CA ALA A 177 -8.58 -8.00 17.79
C ALA A 177 -9.10 -7.15 16.62
N ALA A 178 -10.42 -7.13 16.37
CA ALA A 178 -11.04 -6.27 15.37
C ALA A 178 -10.99 -4.79 15.77
N ASP A 179 -11.22 -4.50 17.06
CA ASP A 179 -11.13 -3.15 17.61
C ASP A 179 -9.69 -2.61 17.46
N VAL A 180 -8.67 -3.40 17.83
CA VAL A 180 -7.25 -3.02 17.65
C VAL A 180 -6.91 -2.74 16.18
N ARG A 181 -7.38 -3.59 15.25
CA ARG A 181 -7.16 -3.35 13.81
C ARG A 181 -7.83 -2.07 13.32
N THR A 182 -9.01 -1.76 13.85
CA THR A 182 -9.73 -0.52 13.50
C THR A 182 -8.93 0.68 14.00
N ASP A 183 -8.45 0.64 15.24
CA ASP A 183 -7.60 1.69 15.80
C ASP A 183 -6.29 1.87 14.98
N GLU A 184 -5.66 0.79 14.54
CA GLU A 184 -4.47 0.85 13.66
C GLU A 184 -4.77 1.50 12.31
N ILE A 185 -5.91 1.17 11.69
CA ILE A 185 -6.35 1.79 10.43
C ILE A 185 -6.58 3.28 10.63
N ASP A 186 -7.29 3.66 11.69
CA ASP A 186 -7.59 5.05 12.03
C ASP A 186 -6.29 5.84 12.30
N GLN A 187 -5.33 5.24 13.00
CA GLN A 187 -4.01 5.86 13.24
C GLN A 187 -3.23 6.07 11.93
N VAL A 188 -3.23 5.08 11.04
CA VAL A 188 -2.57 5.20 9.73
C VAL A 188 -3.26 6.27 8.88
N GLU A 189 -4.58 6.37 8.92
CA GLU A 189 -5.33 7.42 8.22
C GLU A 189 -5.01 8.81 8.77
N GLN A 190 -5.00 8.96 10.10
CA GLN A 190 -4.61 10.22 10.75
C GLN A 190 -3.16 10.59 10.44
N GLN A 191 -2.24 9.62 10.41
CA GLN A 191 -0.86 9.86 10.02
C GLN A 191 -0.75 10.30 8.55
N LYS A 192 -1.47 9.63 7.62
CA LYS A 192 -1.52 10.04 6.21
C LYS A 192 -2.05 11.46 6.06
N LEU A 193 -3.13 11.80 6.77
CA LEU A 193 -3.65 13.17 6.78
C LEU A 193 -2.58 14.14 7.30
N ALA A 194 -1.95 13.83 8.44
CA ALA A 194 -0.87 14.67 8.98
C ALA A 194 0.28 14.86 7.98
N GLU A 195 0.73 13.79 7.31
CA GLU A 195 1.78 13.79 6.27
C GLU A 195 1.39 14.58 5.01
N LEU A 196 0.10 14.58 4.65
CA LEU A 196 -0.39 15.49 3.63
C LEU A 196 -0.13 16.93 4.10
N PHE A 197 -0.55 17.29 5.32
CA PHE A 197 -0.49 18.65 5.86
C PHE A 197 0.89 19.20 6.25
N VAL A 198 1.96 18.40 6.18
CA VAL A 198 3.33 18.88 6.36
C VAL A 198 3.72 19.90 5.29
N GLN A 199 4.53 20.88 5.69
CA GLN A 199 5.15 21.85 4.79
C GLN A 199 6.04 21.12 3.76
N ARG A 200 5.79 21.33 2.47
CA ARG A 200 6.53 20.66 1.38
C ARG A 200 7.38 21.66 0.61
N SER A 201 8.57 21.26 0.16
CA SER A 201 9.31 22.01 -0.84
C SER A 201 8.93 21.53 -2.24
N ALA A 202 8.98 22.44 -3.20
CA ALA A 202 8.81 22.17 -4.62
C ALA A 202 9.91 22.87 -5.42
N GLN A 203 10.22 22.30 -6.58
CA GLN A 203 11.21 22.83 -7.51
C GLN A 203 10.49 23.38 -8.75
N GLY A 204 10.77 24.65 -9.09
CA GLY A 204 10.37 25.22 -10.36
C GLY A 204 11.30 24.71 -11.46
N VAL A 205 10.74 24.07 -12.49
CA VAL A 205 11.48 23.55 -13.65
C VAL A 205 11.02 24.28 -14.91
N ILE A 206 11.95 24.78 -15.72
CA ILE A 206 11.66 25.20 -17.10
C ILE A 206 12.12 24.11 -18.05
N GLY A 207 11.24 23.78 -19.00
CA GLY A 207 11.58 23.00 -20.18
C GLY A 207 11.92 23.91 -21.34
N HIS A 208 13.11 23.72 -21.90
CA HIS A 208 13.51 24.35 -23.15
C HIS A 208 13.17 23.38 -24.29
N GLY A 209 12.27 23.81 -25.18
CA GLY A 209 11.95 23.06 -26.40
C GLY A 209 13.15 22.99 -27.35
N SER A 210 13.07 22.09 -28.33
CA SER A 210 14.10 21.96 -29.37
C SER A 210 14.22 23.27 -30.17
N ARG A 211 15.45 23.77 -30.34
CA ARG A 211 15.73 24.99 -31.11
C ARG A 211 16.87 24.73 -32.10
N GLY A 212 16.50 24.35 -33.33
CA GLY A 212 17.47 23.98 -34.36
C GLY A 212 18.23 22.70 -33.97
N PRO A 213 19.59 22.70 -33.95
CA PRO A 213 20.37 21.54 -33.53
C PRO A 213 20.48 21.37 -32.01
N VAL A 214 19.94 22.29 -31.21
CA VAL A 214 20.02 22.22 -29.75
C VAL A 214 18.92 21.27 -29.24
N PRO A 215 19.29 20.13 -28.61
CA PRO A 215 18.32 19.20 -28.06
C PRO A 215 17.55 19.85 -26.91
N PRO A 216 16.30 19.41 -26.66
CA PRO A 216 15.54 19.90 -25.51
C PRO A 216 16.27 19.57 -24.21
N TYR A 217 16.20 20.50 -23.25
CA TYR A 217 16.78 20.31 -21.92
C TYR A 217 15.92 20.99 -20.86
N TRP A 218 16.17 20.65 -19.59
CA TRP A 218 15.41 21.14 -18.45
C TRP A 218 16.36 21.82 -17.47
N GLU A 219 15.92 22.91 -16.87
CA GLU A 219 16.66 23.63 -15.83
C GLU A 219 15.82 23.75 -14.56
N ILE A 220 16.41 23.42 -13.41
CA ILE A 220 15.81 23.65 -12.10
C ILE A 220 16.19 25.07 -11.67
N ILE A 221 15.20 25.93 -11.52
CA ILE A 221 15.45 27.37 -11.35
C ILE A 221 15.43 27.77 -9.89
N LYS A 222 14.51 27.19 -9.11
CA LYS A 222 14.35 27.57 -7.71
C LYS A 222 13.61 26.51 -6.92
N GLU A 223 14.09 26.28 -5.71
CA GLU A 223 13.33 25.61 -4.65
C GLU A 223 12.49 26.65 -3.90
N PHE A 224 11.21 26.34 -3.71
CA PHE A 224 10.29 27.14 -2.92
C PHE A 224 9.48 26.26 -1.99
N ILE A 225 9.01 26.85 -0.90
CA ILE A 225 8.25 26.13 0.10
C ILE A 225 6.76 26.37 -0.13
N LEU A 226 6.02 25.28 -0.33
CA LEU A 226 4.58 25.27 -0.43
C LEU A 226 3.97 25.61 0.93
N GLN A 227 3.15 26.65 0.95
CA GLN A 227 2.36 27.02 2.12
C GLN A 227 1.29 25.96 2.37
N ASN A 228 0.95 25.78 3.64
CA ASN A 228 -0.07 24.80 4.05
C ASN A 228 -1.49 25.28 3.67
N GLU A 229 -2.45 24.37 3.82
CA GLU A 229 -3.88 24.62 3.56
C GLU A 229 -4.43 25.83 4.32
N GLN A 230 -4.02 26.06 5.58
CA GLN A 230 -4.49 27.21 6.37
C GLN A 230 -4.20 28.56 5.70
N ARG A 231 -3.14 28.64 4.91
CA ARG A 231 -2.79 29.85 4.15
C ARG A 231 -3.36 29.83 2.73
N CYS A 232 -3.56 28.63 2.17
CA CYS A 232 -3.86 28.42 0.76
C CYS A 232 -4.91 27.35 0.49
N PRO A 233 -6.15 27.52 1.00
CA PRO A 233 -7.22 26.59 0.69
C PRO A 233 -7.64 26.68 -0.78
N GLU A 234 -8.19 25.59 -1.29
CA GLU A 234 -8.80 25.57 -2.63
C GLU A 234 -9.97 26.54 -2.74
N GLY A 235 -10.03 27.28 -3.86
CA GLY A 235 -11.11 28.21 -4.14
C GLY A 235 -10.91 29.62 -3.57
N LEU A 236 -9.68 29.96 -3.12
CA LEU A 236 -9.37 31.31 -2.70
C LEU A 236 -9.64 32.34 -3.82
N PRO A 237 -10.18 33.52 -3.47
CA PRO A 237 -10.26 34.64 -4.41
C PRO A 237 -8.89 34.96 -5.02
N LEU A 238 -8.87 35.32 -6.30
CA LEU A 238 -7.64 35.48 -7.07
C LEU A 238 -6.62 36.42 -6.41
N ALA A 239 -7.07 37.57 -5.91
CA ALA A 239 -6.19 38.56 -5.28
C ALA A 239 -5.50 38.00 -4.03
N GLU A 240 -6.24 37.27 -3.19
CA GLU A 240 -5.72 36.67 -1.96
C GLU A 240 -4.80 35.48 -2.25
N SER A 241 -5.18 34.65 -3.21
CA SER A 241 -4.37 33.49 -3.64
C SER A 241 -3.05 33.95 -4.27
N LYS A 242 -3.04 35.06 -5.02
CA LYS A 242 -1.81 35.65 -5.58
C LYS A 242 -0.81 36.12 -4.52
N GLU A 243 -1.30 36.62 -3.39
CA GLU A 243 -0.48 37.09 -2.28
C GLU A 243 0.02 35.92 -1.41
N LYS A 244 -0.87 34.98 -1.09
CA LYS A 244 -0.63 33.96 -0.07
C LYS A 244 -0.09 32.65 -0.64
N CYS A 245 -0.41 32.34 -1.90
CA CYS A 245 -0.37 30.97 -2.45
C CYS A 245 0.49 30.87 -3.69
N ASN A 246 1.60 31.59 -3.61
CA ASN A 246 2.38 31.90 -4.76
C ASN A 246 3.86 31.64 -4.57
N SER A 247 4.49 31.03 -5.57
CA SER A 247 5.83 30.43 -5.42
C SER A 247 7.00 31.34 -5.82
N GLY A 248 6.77 32.50 -6.45
CA GLY A 248 7.83 33.48 -6.74
C GLY A 248 7.52 34.43 -7.88
N ALA A 249 8.44 35.35 -8.22
CA ALA A 249 8.27 36.35 -9.28
C ALA A 249 8.84 35.90 -10.65
N TYR A 250 8.03 36.14 -11.68
CA TYR A 250 8.29 36.46 -13.10
C TYR A 250 9.50 35.80 -13.78
N ILE A 251 9.23 34.82 -14.66
CA ILE A 251 10.08 34.69 -15.85
C ILE A 251 9.83 35.95 -16.63
N THR A 252 10.88 36.67 -17.00
CA THR A 252 10.77 37.90 -17.78
C THR A 252 10.68 37.66 -19.27
N SER A 253 10.75 36.38 -19.70
CA SER A 253 11.27 36.07 -21.02
C SER A 253 11.15 34.67 -21.79
N TRP A 254 10.19 34.33 -22.69
CA TRP A 254 10.10 33.24 -23.70
C TRP A 254 10.72 33.52 -25.10
N ASN A 255 10.75 34.76 -25.60
CA ASN A 255 11.73 35.26 -26.60
C ASN A 255 12.64 36.33 -25.97
N THR A 256 12.58 36.42 -24.66
CA THR A 256 12.11 37.57 -23.90
C THR A 256 10.60 37.84 -23.69
N VAL A 257 9.77 36.80 -23.61
CA VAL A 257 8.36 36.78 -23.14
C VAL A 257 8.19 36.44 -21.61
N GLU A 258 7.75 37.37 -20.79
CA GLU A 258 7.49 37.06 -19.38
C GLU A 258 6.46 35.90 -19.21
N ILE A 259 6.73 34.88 -18.38
CA ILE A 259 5.64 34.28 -17.61
C ILE A 259 5.33 35.32 -16.54
N THR A 260 4.44 36.25 -16.88
CA THR A 260 4.07 37.40 -16.03
C THR A 260 3.28 37.00 -14.80
N GLU A 261 2.91 35.74 -14.65
CA GLU A 261 2.20 35.30 -13.46
C GLU A 261 2.99 34.20 -12.77
N PRO A 262 3.32 34.40 -11.48
CA PRO A 262 3.84 33.34 -10.64
C PRO A 262 3.00 32.04 -10.70
N LEU A 263 3.62 30.89 -10.48
CA LEU A 263 2.89 29.62 -10.42
C LEU A 263 2.06 29.57 -9.13
N ARG A 264 0.77 29.94 -9.26
CA ARG A 264 -0.24 29.83 -8.21
C ARG A 264 -0.55 28.38 -7.93
N TYR A 265 -0.55 28.01 -6.66
CA TYR A 265 -1.01 26.71 -6.20
C TYR A 265 -2.09 26.90 -5.15
N GLU A 266 -3.07 26.01 -5.16
CA GLU A 266 -4.06 25.92 -4.09
C GLU A 266 -4.09 24.50 -3.58
N ARG A 267 -4.45 24.32 -2.31
CA ARG A 267 -4.38 23.02 -1.66
C ARG A 267 -5.77 22.54 -1.29
N ASN A 268 -6.13 21.36 -1.79
CA ASN A 268 -7.40 20.72 -1.47
C ASN A 268 -7.33 20.09 -0.06
N VAL A 269 -8.32 20.40 0.78
CA VAL A 269 -8.39 19.97 2.18
C VAL A 269 -8.67 18.47 2.35
N HIS A 270 -9.35 17.84 1.39
CA HIS A 270 -9.73 16.43 1.49
C HIS A 270 -8.66 15.48 0.93
N THR A 271 -7.87 15.95 -0.03
CA THR A 271 -6.90 15.12 -0.75
C THR A 271 -5.46 15.52 -0.47
N GLY A 272 -5.24 16.70 0.14
CA GLY A 272 -3.91 17.27 0.35
C GLY A 272 -3.16 17.63 -0.93
N MET A 273 -3.76 17.40 -2.10
CA MET A 273 -3.18 17.65 -3.40
C MET A 273 -3.07 19.15 -3.66
N PHE A 274 -2.00 19.53 -4.35
CA PHE A 274 -1.79 20.89 -4.84
C PHE A 274 -2.32 20.99 -6.26
N ARG A 275 -3.26 21.90 -6.48
CA ARG A 275 -3.69 22.30 -7.81
C ARG A 275 -2.87 23.50 -8.23
N SER A 276 -2.08 23.35 -9.30
CA SER A 276 -1.51 24.53 -9.96
C SER A 276 -2.60 25.18 -10.82
N ILE A 277 -2.89 26.45 -10.61
CA ILE A 277 -3.81 27.18 -11.46
C ILE A 277 -3.02 28.14 -12.33
N ARG A 278 -2.88 27.79 -13.62
CA ARG A 278 -2.45 28.75 -14.63
C ARG A 278 -3.66 29.54 -15.09
N ILE A 279 -3.61 30.86 -14.99
CA ILE A 279 -4.58 31.72 -15.69
C ILE A 279 -4.00 31.99 -17.07
N LEU A 280 -4.54 31.32 -18.08
CA LEU A 280 -4.47 31.82 -19.45
C LEU A 280 -5.50 32.95 -19.55
N ASN A 281 -5.07 34.18 -19.82
CA ASN A 281 -5.99 35.24 -20.17
C ASN A 281 -6.46 34.98 -21.62
N VAL A 282 -7.54 34.22 -21.77
CA VAL A 282 -8.04 33.69 -23.05
C VAL A 282 -8.55 34.80 -23.98
N LEU A 283 -8.73 36.03 -23.49
CA LEU A 283 -9.22 37.15 -24.28
C LEU A 283 -8.21 37.72 -25.28
N GLU A 284 -6.91 37.38 -25.17
CA GLU A 284 -5.87 37.86 -26.09
C GLU A 284 -5.36 36.79 -27.08
N LEU A 285 -5.76 35.53 -26.90
CA LEU A 285 -5.37 34.44 -27.81
C LEU A 285 -6.56 34.13 -28.70
N GLY A 286 -6.42 34.43 -29.99
CA GLY A 286 -7.44 34.17 -31.00
C GLY A 286 -7.99 32.72 -30.93
N PRO A 287 -9.23 32.50 -31.41
CA PRO A 287 -10.02 31.29 -31.16
C PRO A 287 -9.36 29.95 -31.54
N SER A 288 -8.32 29.94 -32.38
CA SER A 288 -7.60 28.74 -32.79
C SER A 288 -6.64 28.17 -31.73
N LEU A 289 -6.09 28.98 -30.83
CA LEU A 289 -5.15 28.53 -29.79
C LEU A 289 -5.86 27.98 -28.56
N VAL A 290 -7.07 28.47 -28.30
CA VAL A 290 -7.95 28.00 -27.22
C VAL A 290 -8.38 26.55 -27.44
N ALA A 291 -8.72 26.19 -28.69
CA ALA A 291 -9.11 24.83 -29.05
C ALA A 291 -7.97 23.80 -28.84
N HIS A 292 -6.71 24.21 -29.03
CA HIS A 292 -5.55 23.33 -28.87
C HIS A 292 -5.25 23.02 -27.39
N TYR A 293 -5.41 24.01 -26.50
CA TYR A 293 -5.15 23.84 -25.07
C TYR A 293 -6.23 23.00 -24.36
N TYR A 294 -7.51 23.16 -24.72
CA TYR A 294 -8.57 22.32 -24.16
C TYR A 294 -8.49 20.86 -24.61
N GLN A 295 -7.97 20.57 -25.81
CA GLN A 295 -7.73 19.19 -26.25
C GLN A 295 -6.60 18.50 -25.47
N GLN A 296 -5.57 19.23 -25.04
CA GLN A 296 -4.47 18.64 -24.26
C GLN A 296 -4.74 18.58 -22.76
N ALA A 297 -5.51 19.52 -22.20
CA ALA A 297 -5.88 19.50 -20.78
C ALA A 297 -6.95 18.46 -20.43
N GLY A 298 -7.69 17.94 -21.42
CA GLY A 298 -8.61 16.80 -21.26
C GLY A 298 -7.93 15.43 -21.24
N GLN A 299 -6.60 15.36 -21.26
CA GLN A 299 -5.80 14.13 -21.27
C GLN A 299 -4.75 14.07 -20.13
N ILE A 300 -4.92 14.86 -19.07
CA ILE A 300 -4.12 14.79 -17.83
C ILE A 300 -5.04 14.46 -16.66
#